data_AF-H9FM00-F1
#
_entry.id   AF-H9FM00-F1
#
_cell.length_a   1.000
_cell.length_b   1.000
_cell.length_c   1.000
_cell.angle_alpha   90.00
_cell.angle_beta   90.00
_cell.angle_gamma   90.00
#
_symmetry.space_group_name_H-M   'P 1'
#
loop_
_entity.id
_entity.type
_entity.pdbx_description
1 polymer ?
#
loop_
_entity_poly.entity_id
_entity_poly.type
_entity_poly.pdbx_seq_one_letter_code
_entity_poly.pdbx_strand_id
1 'polypeptide(L)'
;DGDKTPMSERLDDTEPYFIGIFCFEAGIKIIALGFVFHKGSYLRNGWNVMDFVVVLTGILATAGTDFDLRTLRAVRVLRPLKLVSGIPSLQVVLKSIMKAMVPLLQIGLLLFFAILMFAIIGLEFYMGKFHKACFPNSTDAEPVGDFPCGKEAPARLCEGDTECREYWPGPNFGITNFDNILFAILTVFQCITMEGWTDILYNTNDAAGNTWNWLYFIPLIIIGSFFMLNLVLGVLS
;
A
#
# COMPACT_ATOMS: atom_id res chain seq x y z
N ASP A 1 -6.51 16.92 27.16
CA ASP A 1 -6.95 18.09 26.38
C ASP A 1 -5.88 19.15 26.08
N GLY A 2 -4.57 18.86 26.26
CA GLY A 2 -3.49 19.86 26.12
C GLY A 2 -2.57 19.73 24.90
N ASP A 3 -2.92 18.89 23.90
CA ASP A 3 -2.02 18.57 22.78
C ASP A 3 -2.42 19.24 21.45
N LYS A 4 -3.42 20.13 21.49
CA LYS A 4 -3.87 20.89 20.32
C LYS A 4 -3.13 22.23 20.27
N THR A 5 -2.49 22.50 19.14
CA THR A 5 -1.94 23.84 18.88
C THR A 5 -3.08 24.86 18.75
N PRO A 6 -2.88 26.13 19.13
CA PRO A 6 -3.91 27.16 19.01
C PRO A 6 -4.38 27.37 17.56
N MET A 7 -3.56 27.02 16.58
CA MET A 7 -3.95 27.01 15.16
C MET A 7 -4.95 25.89 14.85
N SER A 8 -4.76 24.70 15.41
CA SER A 8 -5.64 23.55 15.19
C SER A 8 -7.04 23.76 15.76
N GLU A 9 -7.16 24.41 16.93
CA GLU A 9 -8.46 24.76 17.51
C GLU A 9 -9.22 25.76 16.63
N ARG A 10 -8.52 26.77 16.10
CA ARG A 10 -9.13 27.73 15.17
C ARG A 10 -9.58 27.09 13.85
N LEU A 11 -8.88 26.07 13.37
CA LEU A 11 -9.29 25.31 12.18
C LEU A 11 -10.55 24.48 12.46
N ASP A 12 -10.62 23.81 13.61
CA ASP A 12 -11.79 23.05 14.04
C ASP A 12 -13.05 23.94 14.13
N ASP A 13 -12.91 25.18 14.61
CA ASP A 13 -14.02 26.14 14.71
C ASP A 13 -14.56 26.61 13.35
N THR A 14 -13.71 26.68 12.31
CA THR A 14 -14.12 27.11 10.96
C THR A 14 -14.83 26.02 10.16
N GLU A 15 -14.65 24.77 10.55
CA GLU A 15 -15.15 23.60 9.84
C GLU A 15 -16.69 23.50 9.68
N PRO A 16 -17.52 23.75 10.71
CA PRO A 16 -18.98 23.71 10.55
C PRO A 16 -19.50 24.73 9.53
N TYR A 17 -18.82 25.88 9.38
CA TYR A 17 -19.18 26.88 8.37
C TYR A 17 -18.99 26.35 6.95
N PHE A 18 -17.86 25.68 6.67
CA PHE A 18 -17.62 25.05 5.37
C PHE A 18 -18.65 23.94 5.08
N ILE A 19 -19.00 23.13 6.08
CA ILE A 19 -20.01 22.08 5.94
C ILE A 19 -21.39 22.69 5.62
N GLY A 20 -21.76 23.78 6.29
CA GLY A 20 -23.01 24.49 6.04
C GLY A 20 -23.14 24.97 4.59
N ILE A 21 -22.09 25.60 4.06
CA ILE A 21 -22.05 26.06 2.65
C ILE A 21 -22.20 24.88 1.69
N PHE A 22 -21.51 23.76 1.94
CA PHE A 22 -21.58 22.59 1.08
C PHE A 22 -22.92 21.87 1.16
N CYS A 23 -23.55 21.83 2.33
CA CYS A 23 -24.90 21.31 2.50
C CYS A 23 -25.91 22.13 1.70
N PHE A 24 -25.77 23.46 1.72
CA PHE A 24 -26.62 24.36 0.95
C PHE A 24 -26.45 24.16 -0.56
N GLU A 25 -25.22 24.09 -1.06
CA GLU A 25 -24.92 23.82 -2.46
C GLU A 25 -25.50 22.47 -2.92
N ALA A 26 -25.30 21.41 -2.13
CA ALA A 26 -25.85 20.08 -2.43
C ALA A 26 -27.38 20.08 -2.42
N GLY A 27 -28.00 20.76 -1.46
CA GLY A 27 -29.46 20.91 -1.37
C GLY A 27 -30.05 21.59 -2.62
N ILE A 28 -29.45 22.70 -3.07
CA ILE A 28 -29.86 23.38 -4.30
C ILE A 28 -29.75 22.45 -5.51
N LYS A 29 -28.62 21.74 -5.66
CA LYS A 29 -28.40 20.82 -6.79
C LYS A 29 -29.41 19.66 -6.77
N ILE A 30 -29.75 19.12 -5.61
CA ILE A 30 -30.73 18.04 -5.44
C ILE A 30 -32.14 18.50 -5.86
N ILE A 31 -32.54 19.70 -5.45
CA ILE A 31 -33.86 20.26 -5.79
C ILE A 31 -33.95 20.56 -7.29
N ALA A 32 -32.89 21.13 -7.89
CA ALA A 32 -32.88 21.52 -9.30
C ALA A 32 -32.79 20.34 -10.27
N LEU A 33 -32.01 19.29 -9.95
CA LEU A 33 -31.77 18.15 -10.84
C LEU A 33 -32.66 16.94 -10.53
N GLY A 34 -33.34 16.94 -9.38
CA GLY A 34 -34.07 15.80 -8.84
C GLY A 34 -33.14 14.74 -8.24
N PHE A 35 -33.63 14.03 -7.22
CA PHE A 35 -32.80 13.14 -6.41
C PHE A 35 -32.37 11.85 -7.14
N VAL A 36 -33.32 11.04 -7.65
CA VAL A 36 -33.02 9.69 -8.20
C VAL A 36 -33.73 9.35 -9.51
N PHE A 37 -35.00 9.73 -9.68
CA PHE A 37 -35.86 9.12 -10.72
C PHE A 37 -35.79 9.77 -12.13
N HIS A 38 -35.08 10.88 -12.31
CA HIS A 38 -34.93 11.52 -13.62
C HIS A 38 -33.61 11.15 -14.30
N LYS A 39 -33.59 11.10 -15.65
CA LYS A 39 -32.39 10.75 -16.44
C LYS A 39 -31.19 11.69 -16.22
N GLY A 40 -31.42 12.91 -15.69
CA GLY A 40 -30.40 13.88 -15.28
C GLY A 40 -30.23 14.05 -13.77
N SER A 41 -30.70 13.09 -12.97
CA SER A 41 -30.70 13.18 -11.51
C SER A 41 -29.31 13.29 -10.90
N TYR A 42 -29.26 13.97 -9.75
CA TYR A 42 -28.06 14.35 -9.03
C TYR A 42 -27.09 13.16 -8.81
N LEU A 43 -27.61 12.00 -8.40
CA LEU A 43 -26.80 10.80 -8.08
C LEU A 43 -26.24 10.06 -9.31
N ARG A 44 -26.67 10.40 -10.53
CA ARG A 44 -26.16 9.73 -11.75
C ARG A 44 -24.83 10.34 -12.24
N ASN A 45 -24.50 11.55 -11.77
CA ASN A 45 -23.21 12.18 -12.05
C ASN A 45 -22.21 11.82 -10.95
N GLY A 46 -21.13 11.11 -11.30
CA GLY A 46 -20.10 10.66 -10.34
C GLY A 46 -19.47 11.80 -9.53
N TRP A 47 -19.36 13.00 -10.09
CA TRP A 47 -18.84 14.18 -9.38
C TRP A 47 -19.81 14.68 -8.30
N ASN A 48 -21.12 14.63 -8.57
CA ASN A 48 -22.15 15.00 -7.60
C ASN A 48 -22.26 13.95 -6.48
N VAL A 49 -22.04 12.67 -6.78
CA VAL A 49 -21.97 11.60 -5.77
C VAL A 49 -20.80 11.83 -4.82
N MET A 50 -19.64 12.23 -5.34
CA MET A 50 -18.48 12.60 -4.51
C MET A 50 -18.80 13.80 -3.61
N ASP A 51 -19.38 14.87 -4.16
CA ASP A 51 -19.81 16.04 -3.39
C ASP A 51 -20.80 15.64 -2.27
N PHE A 52 -21.73 14.74 -2.55
CA PHE A 52 -22.71 14.24 -1.59
C PHE A 52 -22.08 13.45 -0.45
N VAL A 53 -21.11 12.58 -0.74
CA VAL A 53 -20.36 11.81 0.28
C VAL A 53 -19.60 12.74 1.23
N VAL A 54 -18.99 13.81 0.70
CA VAL A 54 -18.29 14.81 1.52
C VAL A 54 -19.26 15.55 2.45
N VAL A 55 -20.45 15.89 1.98
CA VAL A 55 -21.49 16.54 2.80
C VAL A 55 -22.05 15.59 3.86
N LEU A 56 -22.36 14.34 3.48
CA LEU A 56 -22.93 13.34 4.39
C LEU A 56 -21.96 13.01 5.54
N THR A 57 -20.68 12.80 5.22
CA THR A 57 -19.66 12.52 6.24
C THR A 57 -19.37 13.73 7.13
N GLY A 58 -19.48 14.96 6.59
CA GLY A 58 -19.42 16.19 7.37
C GLY A 58 -20.54 16.30 8.41
N ILE A 59 -21.80 16.06 7.99
CA ILE A 59 -22.97 16.12 8.88
C ILE A 59 -22.87 15.03 9.97
N LEU A 60 -22.50 13.79 9.60
CA LEU A 60 -22.31 12.70 10.55
C LEU A 60 -21.23 13.01 11.59
N ALA A 61 -20.14 13.69 11.20
CA ALA A 61 -19.10 14.10 12.12
C ALA A 61 -19.53 15.19 13.11
N THR A 62 -20.50 16.04 12.74
CA THR A 62 -21.05 17.09 13.62
C THR A 62 -22.22 16.58 14.48
N ALA A 63 -22.95 15.57 14.02
CA ALA A 63 -24.13 15.02 14.69
C ALA A 63 -23.80 14.18 15.95
N GLY A 64 -22.53 14.01 16.30
CA GLY A 64 -22.13 13.44 17.60
C GLY A 64 -22.50 11.97 17.81
N THR A 65 -22.68 11.20 16.74
CA THR A 65 -22.94 9.76 16.84
C THR A 65 -21.72 9.03 17.40
N ASP A 66 -21.92 8.03 18.27
CA ASP A 66 -20.90 7.19 18.96
C ASP A 66 -19.90 6.44 18.04
N PHE A 67 -19.89 6.72 16.75
CA PHE A 67 -18.90 6.19 15.81
C PHE A 67 -17.52 6.80 16.05
N ASP A 68 -16.48 5.98 15.90
CA ASP A 68 -15.09 6.38 16.06
C ASP A 68 -14.73 7.54 15.11
N LEU A 69 -14.77 8.77 15.65
CA LEU A 69 -14.59 10.03 14.93
C LEU A 69 -13.25 10.12 14.19
N ARG A 70 -12.27 9.24 14.50
CA ARG A 70 -11.00 9.16 13.78
C ARG A 70 -11.17 8.79 12.31
N THR A 71 -12.07 7.86 11.99
CA THR A 71 -12.30 7.44 10.60
C THR A 71 -13.02 8.51 9.78
N LEU A 72 -14.02 9.18 10.36
CA LEU A 72 -14.74 10.29 9.73
C LEU A 72 -13.86 11.53 9.51
N ARG A 73 -12.85 11.75 10.36
CA ARG A 73 -11.85 12.80 10.15
C ARG A 73 -10.96 12.51 8.94
N ALA A 74 -10.62 11.25 8.65
CA ALA A 74 -9.82 10.90 7.47
C ALA A 74 -10.55 11.22 6.16
N VAL A 75 -11.89 11.07 6.11
CA VAL A 75 -12.70 11.37 4.91
C VAL A 75 -12.61 12.85 4.49
N ARG A 76 -12.24 13.75 5.40
CA ARG A 76 -12.02 15.17 5.09
C ARG A 76 -10.90 15.39 4.07
N VAL A 77 -9.99 14.41 3.89
CA VAL A 77 -8.97 14.40 2.82
C VAL A 77 -9.58 14.40 1.42
N LEU A 78 -10.87 14.06 1.28
CA LEU A 78 -11.57 14.10 0.00
C LEU A 78 -12.07 15.50 -0.38
N ARG A 79 -12.14 16.46 0.56
CA ARG A 79 -12.64 17.82 0.28
C ARG A 79 -11.87 18.55 -0.83
N PRO A 80 -10.53 18.48 -0.93
CA PRO A 80 -9.79 19.04 -2.05
C PRO A 80 -10.22 18.49 -3.42
N LEU A 81 -10.73 17.24 -3.49
CA LEU A 81 -11.24 16.70 -4.76
C LEU A 81 -12.49 17.44 -5.27
N LYS A 82 -13.21 18.19 -4.43
CA LYS A 82 -14.30 19.06 -4.88
C LYS A 82 -13.81 20.18 -5.82
N LEU A 83 -12.54 20.57 -5.75
CA LEU A 83 -11.95 21.49 -6.73
C LEU A 83 -12.00 20.90 -8.15
N VAL A 84 -11.90 19.57 -8.27
CA VAL A 84 -12.04 18.87 -9.54
C VAL A 84 -13.50 18.90 -10.01
N SER A 85 -14.48 18.71 -9.13
CA SER A 85 -15.90 18.80 -9.51
C SER A 85 -16.30 20.24 -9.90
N GLY A 86 -15.63 21.25 -9.37
CA GLY A 86 -15.85 22.67 -9.70
C GLY A 86 -15.16 23.18 -10.97
N ILE A 87 -14.02 22.59 -11.38
CA ILE A 87 -13.22 23.09 -12.51
C ILE A 87 -13.31 22.10 -13.69
N PRO A 88 -14.04 22.43 -14.78
CA PRO A 88 -14.24 21.53 -15.92
C PRO A 88 -12.93 21.06 -16.57
N SER A 89 -11.90 21.91 -16.61
CA SER A 89 -10.59 21.56 -17.16
C SER A 89 -9.92 20.40 -16.42
N LEU A 90 -10.05 20.32 -15.08
CA LEU A 90 -9.50 19.21 -14.28
C LEU A 90 -10.26 17.90 -14.51
N GLN A 91 -11.57 17.98 -14.73
CA GLN A 91 -12.39 16.80 -15.04
C GLN A 91 -11.97 16.15 -16.36
N VAL A 92 -11.64 16.96 -17.37
CA VAL A 92 -11.14 16.45 -18.65
C VAL A 92 -9.80 15.74 -18.46
N VAL A 93 -8.89 16.31 -17.68
CA VAL A 93 -7.59 15.70 -17.38
C VAL A 93 -7.75 14.36 -16.68
N LEU A 94 -8.52 14.27 -15.59
CA LEU A 94 -8.71 13.01 -14.86
C LEU A 94 -9.45 11.96 -15.69
N LYS A 95 -10.42 12.37 -16.51
CA LYS A 95 -11.11 11.46 -17.44
C LYS A 95 -10.14 10.87 -18.47
N SER A 96 -9.17 11.67 -18.93
CA SER A 96 -8.09 11.19 -19.80
C SER A 96 -7.18 10.18 -19.09
N ILE A 97 -6.81 10.43 -17.82
CA ILE A 97 -6.02 9.49 -17.01
C ILE A 97 -6.78 8.16 -16.82
N MET A 98 -8.07 8.23 -16.47
CA MET A 98 -8.89 7.02 -16.32
C MET A 98 -9.00 6.23 -17.61
N LYS A 99 -9.09 6.91 -18.77
CA LYS A 99 -9.11 6.25 -20.08
C LYS A 99 -7.77 5.57 -20.39
N ALA A 100 -6.65 6.19 -20.02
CA ALA A 100 -5.32 5.61 -20.19
C ALA A 100 -5.08 4.42 -19.24
N MET A 101 -5.72 4.37 -18.07
CA MET A 101 -5.57 3.28 -17.10
C MET A 101 -6.18 1.95 -17.55
N VAL A 102 -7.26 1.98 -18.33
CA VAL A 102 -7.96 0.76 -18.79
C VAL A 102 -7.05 -0.22 -19.56
N PRO A 103 -6.27 0.19 -20.58
CA PRO A 103 -5.35 -0.73 -21.26
C PRO A 103 -4.22 -1.24 -20.34
N LEU A 104 -3.76 -0.42 -19.38
CA LEU A 104 -2.74 -0.80 -18.41
C LEU A 104 -3.21 -1.92 -17.47
N LEU A 105 -4.52 -2.01 -17.19
CA LEU A 105 -5.09 -3.05 -16.34
C LEU A 105 -4.84 -4.46 -16.90
N GLN A 106 -4.83 -4.64 -18.22
CA GLN A 106 -4.57 -5.94 -18.84
C GLN A 106 -3.12 -6.40 -18.59
N ILE A 107 -2.15 -5.50 -18.74
CA ILE A 107 -0.73 -5.75 -18.44
C ILE A 107 -0.56 -5.97 -16.93
N GLY A 108 -1.22 -5.17 -16.10
CA GLY A 108 -1.21 -5.29 -14.64
C GLY A 108 -1.77 -6.63 -14.15
N LEU A 109 -2.82 -7.15 -14.78
CA LEU A 109 -3.38 -8.46 -14.45
C LEU A 109 -2.40 -9.60 -14.76
N LEU A 110 -1.73 -9.54 -15.91
CA LEU A 110 -0.69 -10.51 -16.27
C LEU A 110 0.48 -10.46 -15.26
N LEU A 111 0.91 -9.26 -14.88
CA LEU A 111 1.93 -9.05 -13.86
C LEU A 111 1.51 -9.62 -12.50
N PHE A 112 0.27 -9.42 -12.09
CA PHE A 112 -0.26 -9.98 -10.84
C PHE A 112 -0.22 -11.51 -10.82
N PHE A 113 -0.58 -12.17 -11.92
CA PHE A 113 -0.43 -13.63 -12.02
C PHE A 113 1.03 -14.09 -11.95
N ALA A 114 1.96 -13.35 -12.58
CA ALA A 114 3.38 -13.65 -12.47
C ALA A 114 3.89 -13.49 -11.02
N ILE A 115 3.49 -12.43 -10.32
CA ILE A 115 3.79 -12.21 -8.90
C ILE A 115 3.27 -13.37 -8.05
N LEU A 116 2.02 -13.78 -8.25
CA LEU A 116 1.44 -14.91 -7.51
C LEU A 116 2.22 -16.21 -7.73
N MET A 117 2.60 -16.50 -8.97
CA MET A 117 3.38 -17.70 -9.28
C MET A 117 4.72 -17.70 -8.53
N PHE A 118 5.48 -16.61 -8.60
CA PHE A 118 6.75 -16.50 -7.88
C PHE A 118 6.57 -16.49 -6.36
N ALA A 119 5.51 -15.86 -5.84
CA ALA A 119 5.21 -15.84 -4.41
C ALA A 119 4.94 -17.24 -3.86
N ILE A 120 4.19 -18.09 -4.59
CA ILE A 120 3.94 -19.48 -4.19
C ILE A 120 5.25 -20.29 -4.20
N ILE A 121 6.07 -20.15 -5.26
CA ILE A 121 7.36 -20.84 -5.35
C ILE A 121 8.29 -20.40 -4.20
N GLY A 122 8.37 -19.10 -3.93
CA GLY A 122 9.19 -18.54 -2.86
C GLY A 122 8.72 -18.96 -1.47
N LEU A 123 7.40 -19.07 -1.26
CA LEU A 123 6.81 -19.59 -0.02
C LEU A 123 7.28 -21.03 0.23
N GLU A 124 7.13 -21.92 -0.75
CA GLU A 124 7.55 -23.32 -0.60
C GLU A 124 9.06 -23.46 -0.31
N PHE A 125 9.90 -22.58 -0.85
CA PHE A 125 11.36 -22.67 -0.67
C PHE A 125 11.85 -22.04 0.63
N TYR A 126 11.26 -20.92 1.04
CA TYR A 126 11.82 -20.07 2.08
C TYR A 126 10.94 -19.89 3.33
N MET A 127 9.85 -20.67 3.44
CA MET A 127 9.00 -20.67 4.63
C MET A 127 9.81 -20.91 5.91
N GLY A 128 9.66 -20.02 6.88
CA GLY A 128 10.28 -20.07 8.21
C GLY A 128 11.79 -19.87 8.22
N LYS A 129 12.43 -19.55 7.09
CA LYS A 129 13.90 -19.40 7.01
C LYS A 129 14.38 -18.04 7.53
N PHE A 130 13.53 -17.01 7.48
CA PHE A 130 13.88 -15.64 7.84
C PHE A 130 13.79 -15.33 9.34
N HIS A 131 13.46 -16.31 10.20
CA HIS A 131 13.32 -16.10 11.65
C HIS A 131 14.55 -16.47 12.49
N LYS A 132 15.68 -16.73 11.82
CA LYS A 132 16.92 -17.19 12.45
C LYS A 132 17.97 -16.10 12.37
N ALA A 133 18.53 -15.70 13.50
CA ALA A 133 19.65 -14.77 13.57
C ALA A 133 20.72 -15.29 14.54
N CYS A 134 21.92 -14.70 14.48
CA CYS A 134 23.02 -15.06 15.36
C CYS A 134 22.86 -14.35 16.71
N PHE A 135 22.82 -15.12 17.80
CA PHE A 135 22.70 -14.58 19.17
C PHE A 135 23.92 -14.98 20.00
N PRO A 136 24.53 -14.06 20.77
CA PRO A 136 25.58 -14.42 21.72
C PRO A 136 25.04 -15.34 22.81
N ASN A 137 25.89 -16.22 23.35
CA ASN A 137 25.50 -17.16 24.42
C ASN A 137 25.22 -16.50 25.79
N SER A 138 24.99 -15.18 25.82
CA SER A 138 24.57 -14.42 26.99
C SER A 138 23.05 -14.42 27.18
N THR A 139 22.59 -14.20 28.41
CA THR A 139 21.17 -14.29 28.80
C THR A 139 20.31 -13.15 28.23
N ASP A 140 20.88 -11.95 28.08
CA ASP A 140 20.25 -10.77 27.47
C ASP A 140 20.92 -10.45 26.13
N ALA A 141 20.67 -11.30 25.15
CA ALA A 141 21.33 -11.28 23.86
C ALA A 141 20.44 -10.64 22.80
N GLU A 142 20.75 -9.41 22.39
CA GLU A 142 20.26 -8.87 21.12
C GLU A 142 20.96 -9.60 19.95
N PRO A 143 20.29 -9.73 18.78
CA PRO A 143 20.89 -10.37 17.63
C PRO A 143 22.13 -9.58 17.16
N VAL A 144 23.20 -10.30 16.81
CA VAL A 144 24.43 -9.72 16.27
C VAL A 144 24.21 -9.39 14.81
N GLY A 145 23.56 -8.25 14.56
CA GLY A 145 23.23 -7.75 13.22
C GLY A 145 21.81 -8.07 12.77
N ASP A 146 21.42 -7.42 11.67
CA ASP A 146 20.07 -7.50 11.09
C ASP A 146 20.08 -8.36 9.81
N PHE A 147 20.63 -9.57 9.92
CA PHE A 147 20.72 -10.54 8.83
C PHE A 147 20.39 -11.95 9.32
N PRO A 148 19.79 -12.79 8.47
CA PRO A 148 19.48 -14.16 8.83
C PRO A 148 20.73 -15.05 8.91
N CYS A 149 20.59 -16.21 9.56
CA CYS A 149 21.63 -17.23 9.62
C CYS A 149 21.09 -18.62 9.24
N GLY A 150 22.01 -19.48 8.82
CA GLY A 150 21.77 -20.91 8.63
C GLY A 150 22.62 -21.76 9.57
N LYS A 151 22.23 -23.04 9.71
CA LYS A 151 22.95 -24.02 10.56
C LYS A 151 24.02 -24.80 9.82
N GLU A 152 23.94 -24.85 8.49
CA GLU A 152 24.82 -25.66 7.63
C GLU A 152 25.28 -24.82 6.43
N ALA A 153 26.51 -25.06 5.97
CA ALA A 153 26.98 -24.51 4.70
C ALA A 153 26.08 -25.06 3.56
N PRO A 154 25.68 -24.23 2.58
CA PRO A 154 26.28 -22.97 2.14
C PRO A 154 25.58 -21.71 2.67
N ALA A 155 24.73 -21.83 3.69
CA ALA A 155 24.13 -20.69 4.37
C ALA A 155 25.17 -19.99 5.28
N ARG A 156 24.85 -18.77 5.72
CA ARG A 156 25.76 -18.00 6.58
C ARG A 156 25.78 -18.61 7.97
N LEU A 157 26.95 -19.12 8.35
CA LEU A 157 27.20 -19.63 9.69
C LEU A 157 27.54 -18.46 10.63
N CYS A 158 27.11 -18.57 11.88
CA CYS A 158 27.48 -17.63 12.93
C CYS A 158 28.96 -17.82 13.31
N GLU A 159 29.69 -16.71 13.47
CA GLU A 159 31.11 -16.73 13.84
C GLU A 159 31.30 -16.52 15.35
N GLY A 160 32.38 -17.06 15.91
CA GLY A 160 32.72 -16.89 17.33
C GLY A 160 31.78 -17.63 18.28
N ASP A 161 31.47 -17.03 19.44
CA ASP A 161 30.67 -17.62 20.51
C ASP A 161 29.16 -17.33 20.36
N THR A 162 28.70 -17.26 19.11
CA THR A 162 27.30 -16.95 18.75
C THR A 162 26.60 -18.18 18.13
N GLU A 163 25.33 -18.36 18.46
CA GLU A 163 24.52 -19.47 17.98
C GLU A 163 23.32 -18.98 17.17
N CYS A 164 23.01 -19.68 16.07
CA CYS A 164 21.88 -19.40 15.20
C CYS A 164 20.57 -19.87 15.86
N ARG A 165 19.77 -18.93 16.40
CA ARG A 165 18.52 -19.22 17.15
C ARG A 165 17.29 -18.58 16.50
N GLU A 166 16.14 -19.23 16.75
CA GLU A 166 14.81 -18.85 16.22
C GLU A 166 14.09 -17.90 17.18
N TYR A 167 14.45 -16.62 17.17
CA TYR A 167 13.79 -15.56 17.98
C TYR A 167 13.81 -14.18 17.30
N TRP A 168 14.22 -14.12 16.03
CA TRP A 168 14.31 -12.86 15.31
C TRP A 168 13.02 -12.65 14.49
N PRO A 169 12.38 -11.46 14.58
CA PRO A 169 11.16 -11.17 13.81
C PRO A 169 11.37 -11.25 12.29
N GLY A 170 12.61 -11.12 11.82
CA GLY A 170 12.97 -11.15 10.42
C GLY A 170 13.36 -9.77 9.88
N PRO A 171 13.85 -9.69 8.63
CA PRO A 171 14.31 -8.45 8.04
C PRO A 171 13.19 -7.40 7.97
N ASN A 172 13.55 -6.12 8.07
CA ASN A 172 12.61 -4.99 8.00
C ASN A 172 11.43 -5.13 8.99
N PHE A 173 11.73 -5.42 10.26
CA PHE A 173 10.73 -5.64 11.32
C PHE A 173 9.75 -6.79 11.01
N GLY A 174 10.21 -7.81 10.29
CA GLY A 174 9.41 -8.98 9.91
C GLY A 174 8.46 -8.76 8.73
N ILE A 175 8.58 -7.66 7.98
CA ILE A 175 7.76 -7.41 6.78
C ILE A 175 8.25 -8.23 5.58
N THR A 176 9.57 -8.38 5.45
CA THR A 176 10.19 -9.09 4.33
C THR A 176 10.37 -10.57 4.69
N ASN A 177 9.37 -11.38 4.37
CA ASN A 177 9.38 -12.82 4.62
C ASN A 177 8.53 -13.58 3.58
N PHE A 178 8.65 -14.91 3.62
CA PHE A 178 7.92 -15.85 2.75
C PHE A 178 7.02 -16.80 3.55
N ASP A 179 6.58 -16.42 4.76
CA ASP A 179 5.84 -17.31 5.66
C ASP A 179 4.35 -17.38 5.32
N ASN A 180 3.82 -16.30 4.73
CA ASN A 180 2.44 -16.20 4.29
C ASN A 180 2.36 -15.66 2.87
N ILE A 181 1.32 -16.06 2.13
CA ILE A 181 1.16 -15.66 0.74
C ILE A 181 1.13 -14.14 0.55
N LEU A 182 0.54 -13.37 1.47
CA LEU A 182 0.48 -11.91 1.38
C LEU A 182 1.86 -11.25 1.54
N PHE A 183 2.68 -11.72 2.48
CA PHE A 183 4.05 -11.23 2.66
C PHE A 183 4.97 -11.68 1.52
N ALA A 184 4.79 -12.91 1.01
CA ALA A 184 5.49 -13.39 -0.18
C ALA A 184 5.15 -12.55 -1.41
N ILE A 185 3.87 -12.21 -1.64
CA ILE A 185 3.44 -11.29 -2.72
C ILE A 185 4.11 -9.92 -2.57
N LEU A 186 4.12 -9.36 -1.35
CA LEU A 186 4.74 -8.05 -1.09
C LEU A 186 6.24 -8.08 -1.36
N THR A 187 6.94 -9.11 -0.89
CA THR A 187 8.38 -9.30 -1.08
C THR A 187 8.72 -9.50 -2.56
N VAL A 188 7.94 -10.29 -3.30
CA VAL A 188 8.10 -10.48 -4.75
C VAL A 188 7.80 -9.20 -5.52
N PHE A 189 6.77 -8.45 -5.12
CA PHE A 189 6.45 -7.16 -5.70
C PHE A 189 7.61 -6.17 -5.54
N GLN A 190 8.19 -6.08 -4.34
CA GLN A 190 9.39 -5.27 -4.08
C GLN A 190 10.54 -5.67 -5.02
N CYS A 191 10.84 -6.98 -5.14
CA CYS A 191 11.84 -7.48 -6.07
C CYS A 191 11.60 -7.06 -7.53
N ILE A 192 10.36 -7.17 -8.02
CA ILE A 192 10.00 -6.82 -9.41
C ILE A 192 10.15 -5.32 -9.67
N THR A 193 9.88 -4.47 -8.68
CA THR A 193 10.11 -3.02 -8.79
C THR A 193 11.59 -2.63 -8.83
N MET A 194 12.50 -3.60 -8.71
CA MET A 194 13.97 -3.41 -8.66
C MET A 194 14.44 -2.53 -7.50
N GLU A 195 13.66 -2.47 -6.42
CA GLU A 195 13.99 -1.75 -5.21
C GLU A 195 14.29 -2.78 -4.12
N GLY A 196 15.42 -2.66 -3.42
CA GLY A 196 15.80 -3.57 -2.32
C GLY A 196 15.96 -5.06 -2.66
N TRP A 197 15.89 -5.45 -3.95
CA TRP A 197 15.88 -6.86 -4.37
C TRP A 197 17.19 -7.59 -4.06
N THR A 198 18.32 -6.89 -4.07
CA THR A 198 19.63 -7.44 -3.69
C THR A 198 19.69 -7.78 -2.21
N ASP A 199 19.05 -6.98 -1.37
CA ASP A 199 19.02 -7.22 0.08
C ASP A 199 18.20 -8.47 0.39
N ILE A 200 17.08 -8.65 -0.32
CA ILE A 200 16.26 -9.87 -0.25
C ILE A 200 17.06 -11.08 -0.74
N LEU A 201 17.79 -10.97 -1.85
CA LEU A 201 18.68 -12.02 -2.35
C LEU A 201 19.75 -12.39 -1.31
N TYR A 202 20.44 -11.42 -0.72
CA TYR A 202 21.48 -11.67 0.27
C TYR A 202 20.91 -12.26 1.56
N ASN A 203 19.78 -11.76 2.05
CA ASN A 203 19.10 -12.36 3.19
C ASN A 203 18.69 -13.82 2.89
N THR A 204 18.26 -14.11 1.66
CA THR A 204 17.93 -15.49 1.26
C THR A 204 19.19 -16.37 1.18
N ASN A 205 20.31 -15.82 0.69
CA ASN A 205 21.60 -16.51 0.67
C ASN A 205 22.11 -16.81 2.07
N ASP A 206 21.98 -15.86 2.98
CA ASP A 206 22.42 -16.01 4.37
C ASP A 206 21.52 -17.00 5.14
N ALA A 207 20.22 -17.07 4.84
CA ALA A 207 19.27 -17.98 5.47
C ALA A 207 19.29 -19.43 4.92
N ALA A 208 19.29 -19.57 3.59
CA ALA A 208 19.09 -20.85 2.89
C ALA A 208 20.32 -21.32 2.09
N GLY A 209 21.30 -20.45 1.86
CA GLY A 209 22.52 -20.74 1.13
C GLY A 209 22.49 -20.33 -0.35
N ASN A 210 23.64 -19.95 -0.90
CA ASN A 210 23.74 -19.34 -2.24
C ASN A 210 23.68 -20.33 -3.42
N THR A 211 23.73 -21.65 -3.18
CA THR A 211 23.92 -22.62 -4.28
C THR A 211 22.79 -22.62 -5.31
N TRP A 212 21.53 -22.43 -4.88
CA TRP A 212 20.36 -22.55 -5.76
C TRP A 212 19.50 -21.27 -5.82
N ASN A 213 19.74 -20.29 -4.95
CA ASN A 213 18.92 -19.08 -4.88
C ASN A 213 18.89 -18.28 -6.19
N TRP A 214 20.00 -18.27 -6.94
CA TRP A 214 20.09 -17.58 -8.24
C TRP A 214 19.07 -18.12 -9.26
N LEU A 215 18.66 -19.39 -9.19
CA LEU A 215 17.62 -19.96 -10.08
C LEU A 215 16.25 -19.34 -9.85
N TYR A 216 15.99 -18.83 -8.65
CA TYR A 216 14.74 -18.15 -8.33
C TYR A 216 14.82 -16.65 -8.69
N PHE A 217 15.86 -15.96 -8.22
CA PHE A 217 15.95 -14.50 -8.36
C PHE A 217 16.27 -14.03 -9.78
N ILE A 218 17.11 -14.74 -10.55
CA ILE A 218 17.46 -14.28 -11.91
C ILE A 218 16.24 -14.27 -12.84
N PRO A 219 15.44 -15.34 -12.96
CA PRO A 219 14.21 -15.30 -13.75
C PRO A 219 13.20 -14.26 -13.25
N LEU A 220 13.07 -14.12 -11.92
CA LEU A 220 12.19 -13.12 -11.30
C LEU A 220 12.55 -11.69 -11.74
N ILE A 221 13.84 -11.33 -11.69
CA ILE A 221 14.30 -9.99 -12.07
C ILE A 221 14.22 -9.77 -13.58
N ILE A 222 14.57 -10.77 -14.40
CA ILE A 222 14.44 -10.68 -15.86
C ILE A 222 12.97 -10.44 -16.24
N ILE A 223 12.06 -11.25 -15.71
CA ILE A 223 10.62 -11.13 -16.00
C ILE A 223 10.09 -9.80 -15.46
N GLY A 224 10.43 -9.44 -14.22
CA GLY A 224 10.03 -8.17 -13.61
C GLY A 224 10.50 -6.96 -14.42
N SER A 225 11.74 -6.97 -14.89
CA SER A 225 12.32 -5.91 -15.72
C SER A 225 11.59 -5.72 -17.03
N PHE A 226 11.25 -6.82 -17.70
CA PHE A 226 10.52 -6.80 -18.95
C PHE A 226 9.12 -6.20 -18.75
N PHE A 227 8.44 -6.56 -17.65
CA PHE A 227 7.14 -5.97 -17.32
C PHE A 227 7.22 -4.48 -16.99
N MET A 228 8.21 -4.05 -16.23
CA MET A 228 8.40 -2.62 -15.92
C MET A 228 8.63 -1.80 -17.19
N LEU A 229 9.45 -2.29 -18.13
CA LEU A 229 9.66 -1.65 -19.43
C LEU A 229 8.37 -1.61 -20.25
N ASN A 230 7.62 -2.71 -20.31
CA ASN A 230 6.36 -2.77 -21.05
C ASN A 230 5.28 -1.86 -20.45
N LEU A 231 5.27 -1.67 -19.13
CA LEU A 231 4.36 -0.73 -18.47
C LEU A 231 4.70 0.71 -18.86
N VAL A 232 5.97 1.09 -18.85
CA VAL A 232 6.42 2.43 -19.30
C VAL A 232 6.05 2.66 -20.77
N LEU A 233 6.33 1.69 -21.64
CA LEU A 233 5.99 1.77 -23.06
C LEU A 233 4.47 1.83 -23.29
N GLY A 234 3.69 1.05 -22.52
CA GLY A 234 2.23 1.03 -22.60
C GLY A 234 1.55 2.30 -22.09
N VAL A 235 2.20 3.08 -21.21
CA VAL A 235 1.72 4.41 -20.82
C VAL A 235 2.02 5.45 -21.91
N LEU A 236 3.15 5.30 -22.61
CA LEU A 236 3.62 6.25 -23.63
C LEU A 236 2.95 6.08 -25.01
N SER A 237 2.39 4.90 -25.29
CA SER A 237 1.67 4.55 -26.53
C SER A 237 0.20 4.96 -26.49
#